data_AF-A0A7S3H5T3-F1
#
_entry.id   AF-A0A7S3H5T3-F1
#
_cell.length_a   1.000
_cell.length_b   1.000
_cell.length_c   1.000
_cell.angle_alpha   90.00
_cell.angle_beta   90.00
_cell.angle_gamma   90.00
#
_symmetry.space_group_name_H-M   'P 1'
#
loop_
_entity.id
_entity.type
_entity.pdbx_description
1 polymer ?
#
loop_
_entity_poly.entity_id
_entity_poly.type
_entity_poly.pdbx_seq_one_letter_code
_entity_poly.pdbx_strand_id
1 'polypeptide(L)'
;VSQAIPEISMDLPADATSDQQAEANAKRAEINRKVLDILRPEIVKVKELTAYLLQAVSLFHSVITHLTNKENNKEIVPEGVYLSLVKLMDVLLILDNLKDIKTCLQKDFSRYKRVVGAHPSIEILEEIQQLQVFVSNPDPRKSKNYVFLSLRDEIKRVNGHENV
;
A
#
# COMPACT_ATOMS: atom_id res chain seq x y z
N VAL A 1 9.98 -10.68 15.02
CA VAL A 1 9.63 -11.02 13.62
C VAL A 1 8.14 -10.77 13.45
N SER A 2 7.74 -9.84 12.58
CA SER A 2 6.32 -9.56 12.32
C SER A 2 5.71 -10.75 11.57
N GLN A 3 4.71 -11.43 12.14
CA GLN A 3 4.05 -12.58 11.52
C GLN A 3 2.65 -12.17 11.05
N ALA A 4 2.23 -12.74 9.91
CA ALA A 4 0.86 -12.58 9.40
C ALA A 4 -0.14 -13.35 10.28
N ILE A 5 -1.40 -12.97 10.24
CA ILE A 5 -2.45 -13.72 10.93
C ILE A 5 -2.53 -15.14 10.32
N PRO A 6 -2.50 -16.19 11.15
CA PRO A 6 -2.53 -17.57 10.66
C PRO A 6 -3.82 -17.88 9.91
N GLU A 7 -3.71 -18.69 8.85
CA GLU A 7 -4.86 -19.35 8.25
C GLU A 7 -5.27 -20.52 9.12
N ILE A 8 -6.53 -20.49 9.59
CA ILE A 8 -7.13 -21.59 10.33
C ILE A 8 -7.98 -22.35 9.31
N SER A 9 -7.51 -23.51 8.83
CA SER A 9 -8.35 -24.45 8.10
C SER A 9 -9.18 -25.26 9.09
N MET A 10 -10.44 -25.49 8.75
CA MET A 10 -11.32 -26.38 9.49
C MET A 10 -11.75 -27.48 8.54
N ASP A 11 -10.90 -28.48 8.38
CA ASP A 11 -11.16 -29.58 7.47
C ASP A 11 -12.20 -30.50 8.11
N LEU A 12 -13.35 -30.60 7.45
CA LEU A 12 -14.41 -31.52 7.84
C LEU A 12 -14.25 -32.81 7.04
N PRO A 13 -14.51 -33.97 7.66
CA PRO A 13 -14.49 -35.24 6.94
C PRO A 13 -15.65 -35.29 5.93
N ALA A 14 -15.48 -36.08 4.85
CA ALA A 14 -16.41 -36.11 3.72
C ALA A 14 -17.81 -36.65 4.07
N ASP A 15 -17.95 -37.32 5.21
CA ASP A 15 -19.17 -37.87 5.80
C ASP A 15 -19.76 -36.99 6.93
N ALA A 16 -19.31 -35.74 7.04
CA ALA A 16 -19.83 -34.82 8.06
C ALA A 16 -21.34 -34.63 7.96
N THR A 17 -22.01 -34.76 9.10
CA THR A 17 -23.46 -34.53 9.24
C THR A 17 -23.83 -33.06 8.97
N SER A 18 -25.10 -32.80 8.64
CA SER A 18 -25.62 -31.44 8.44
C SER A 18 -25.33 -30.53 9.64
N ASP A 19 -25.41 -31.08 10.85
CA ASP A 19 -25.23 -30.34 12.09
C ASP A 19 -23.75 -30.00 12.32
N GLN A 20 -22.85 -30.93 12.02
CA GLN A 20 -21.40 -30.69 12.04
C GLN A 20 -20.98 -29.65 10.99
N GLN A 21 -21.61 -29.67 9.82
CA GLN A 21 -21.37 -28.66 8.78
C GLN A 21 -21.87 -27.27 9.20
N ALA A 22 -23.04 -27.20 9.85
CA ALA A 22 -23.60 -25.95 10.37
C ALA A 22 -22.73 -25.35 11.49
N GLU A 23 -22.30 -26.18 12.45
CA GLU A 23 -21.41 -25.75 13.53
C GLU A 23 -20.07 -25.25 12.98
N ALA A 24 -19.52 -25.93 11.99
CA ALA A 24 -18.27 -25.52 11.38
C ALA A 24 -18.40 -24.20 10.60
N ASN A 25 -19.51 -23.99 9.90
CA ASN A 25 -19.79 -22.73 9.22
C ASN A 25 -19.94 -21.57 10.22
N ALA A 26 -20.59 -21.80 11.37
CA ALA A 26 -20.73 -20.82 12.44
C ALA A 26 -19.36 -20.44 13.04
N LYS A 27 -18.51 -21.42 13.33
CA LYS A 27 -17.13 -21.18 13.79
C LYS A 27 -16.29 -20.42 12.76
N ARG A 28 -16.39 -20.76 11.47
CA ARG A 28 -15.73 -20.02 10.37
C ARG A 28 -16.19 -18.56 10.32
N ALA A 29 -17.49 -18.31 10.47
CA ALA A 29 -18.04 -16.96 10.52
C ALA A 29 -17.52 -16.17 11.74
N GLU A 30 -17.44 -16.79 12.92
CA GLU A 30 -16.87 -16.16 14.12
C GLU A 30 -15.38 -15.81 13.95
N ILE A 31 -14.59 -16.74 13.40
CA ILE A 31 -13.17 -16.50 13.10
C ILE A 31 -13.03 -15.33 12.13
N ASN A 32 -13.82 -15.33 11.06
CA ASN A 32 -13.84 -14.25 10.06
C ASN A 32 -14.16 -12.89 10.70
N ARG A 33 -15.16 -12.84 11.59
CA ARG A 33 -15.48 -11.61 12.34
C ARG A 33 -14.28 -11.11 13.14
N LYS A 34 -13.63 -12.00 13.91
CA LYS A 34 -12.43 -11.65 14.69
C LYS A 34 -11.27 -11.19 13.81
N VAL A 35 -11.09 -11.81 12.65
CA VAL A 35 -10.08 -11.41 11.67
C VAL A 35 -10.35 -10.00 11.16
N LEU A 36 -11.60 -9.62 10.88
CA LEU A 36 -11.94 -8.24 10.51
C LEU A 36 -11.64 -7.26 11.65
N ASP A 37 -12.07 -7.58 12.87
CA ASP A 37 -11.86 -6.73 14.03
C ASP A 37 -10.36 -6.44 14.27
N ILE A 38 -9.49 -7.44 14.03
CA ILE A 38 -8.04 -7.31 14.17
C ILE A 38 -7.40 -6.61 12.97
N LEU A 39 -7.74 -7.00 11.73
CA LEU A 39 -7.08 -6.48 10.54
C LEU A 39 -7.53 -5.08 10.15
N ARG A 40 -8.77 -4.69 10.45
CA ARG A 40 -9.30 -3.37 10.08
C ARG A 40 -8.38 -2.21 10.49
N PRO A 41 -7.94 -2.06 11.76
CA PRO A 41 -7.05 -0.97 12.14
C PRO A 41 -5.69 -1.04 11.44
N GLU A 42 -5.16 -2.23 11.18
CA GLU A 42 -3.88 -2.39 10.47
C GLU A 42 -3.98 -2.01 8.99
N ILE A 43 -5.10 -2.31 8.35
CA ILE A 43 -5.40 -1.90 6.96
C ILE A 43 -5.50 -0.37 6.86
N VAL A 44 -6.09 0.28 7.87
CA VAL A 44 -6.14 1.75 7.95
C VAL A 44 -4.73 2.35 8.03
N LYS A 45 -3.83 1.79 8.84
CA LYS A 45 -2.43 2.25 8.89
C LYS A 45 -1.70 2.10 7.55
N VAL A 46 -1.95 1.00 6.83
CA VAL A 46 -1.37 0.80 5.48
C VAL A 46 -1.90 1.87 4.52
N LYS A 47 -3.19 2.20 4.59
CA LYS A 47 -3.81 3.28 3.80
C LYS A 47 -3.21 4.64 4.10
N GLU A 48 -3.03 4.97 5.38
CA GLU A 48 -2.40 6.22 5.82
C GLU A 48 -0.95 6.31 5.31
N LEU A 49 -0.19 5.21 5.38
CA LEU A 49 1.15 5.12 4.83
C LEU A 49 1.14 5.35 3.30
N THR A 50 0.23 4.71 2.57
CA THR A 50 0.09 4.93 1.12
C THR A 50 -0.21 6.39 0.81
N ALA A 51 -1.16 7.01 1.51
CA ALA A 51 -1.51 8.41 1.34
C ALA A 51 -0.32 9.34 1.61
N TYR A 52 0.42 9.12 2.71
CA TYR A 52 1.62 9.87 3.06
C TYR A 52 2.68 9.80 1.94
N LEU A 53 2.95 8.60 1.42
CA LEU A 53 3.94 8.39 0.37
C LEU A 53 3.54 9.08 -0.94
N LEU A 54 2.26 9.00 -1.34
CA LEU A 54 1.77 9.67 -2.54
C LEU A 54 1.77 11.20 -2.40
N GLN A 55 1.45 11.73 -1.21
CA GLN A 55 1.57 13.16 -0.93
C GLN A 55 3.03 13.63 -1.02
N ALA A 56 3.97 12.86 -0.48
CA ALA A 56 5.40 13.16 -0.58
C ALA A 56 5.89 13.14 -2.04
N VAL A 57 5.43 12.20 -2.86
CA VAL A 57 5.70 12.21 -4.32
C VAL A 57 5.14 13.46 -4.99
N SER A 58 3.90 13.85 -4.68
CA SER A 58 3.27 15.05 -5.23
C SER A 58 4.00 16.34 -4.82
N LEU A 59 4.45 16.43 -3.57
CA LEU A 59 5.28 17.52 -3.08
C LEU A 59 6.61 17.58 -3.85
N PHE A 60 7.29 16.44 -4.00
CA PHE A 60 8.54 16.36 -4.77
C PHE A 60 8.36 16.86 -6.20
N HIS A 61 7.33 16.37 -6.91
CA HIS A 61 6.97 16.85 -8.25
C HIS A 61 6.78 18.36 -8.30
N SER A 62 6.04 18.92 -7.32
CA SER A 62 5.76 20.35 -7.25
C SER A 62 7.03 21.19 -7.05
N VAL A 63 7.95 20.72 -6.20
CA VAL A 63 9.24 21.39 -5.99
C VAL A 63 10.09 21.32 -7.26
N ILE A 64 10.20 20.17 -7.91
CA ILE A 64 10.95 20.05 -9.19
C ILE A 64 10.35 20.98 -10.25
N THR A 65 9.02 21.03 -10.38
CA THR A 65 8.33 21.93 -11.30
C THR A 65 8.64 23.40 -11.02
N HIS A 66 8.71 23.78 -9.74
CA HIS A 66 9.07 25.14 -9.36
C HIS A 66 10.53 25.47 -9.72
N LEU A 67 11.45 24.53 -9.51
CA LEU A 67 12.87 24.70 -9.79
C LEU A 67 13.20 24.72 -11.28
N THR A 68 12.44 23.99 -12.11
CA THR A 68 12.64 23.99 -13.57
C THR A 68 12.01 25.19 -14.27
N ASN A 69 11.12 25.92 -13.60
CA ASN A 69 10.46 27.09 -14.19
C ASN A 69 11.52 28.15 -14.59
N LYS A 70 11.51 28.56 -15.87
CA LYS A 70 12.51 29.47 -16.47
C LYS A 70 12.53 30.85 -15.83
N GLU A 71 11.43 31.30 -15.24
CA GLU A 71 11.38 32.55 -14.48
C GLU A 71 12.12 32.43 -13.15
N ASN A 72 11.94 31.30 -12.46
CA ASN A 72 12.57 30.98 -11.17
C ASN A 72 14.03 30.53 -11.31
N ASN A 73 14.42 29.97 -12.46
CA ASN A 73 15.80 29.52 -12.74
C ASN A 73 16.83 30.67 -12.79
N LYS A 74 16.38 31.92 -12.70
CA LYS A 74 17.24 33.10 -12.55
C LYS A 74 17.50 33.44 -11.08
N GLU A 75 16.78 32.82 -10.15
CA GLU A 75 16.92 33.03 -8.71
C GLU A 75 17.91 32.02 -8.12
N ILE A 76 18.67 32.46 -7.12
CA ILE A 76 19.59 31.58 -6.39
C ILE A 76 18.76 30.68 -5.49
N VAL A 77 18.77 29.38 -5.78
CA VAL A 77 18.11 28.37 -4.95
C VAL A 77 19.02 28.03 -3.76
N PRO A 78 18.52 28.08 -2.51
CA PRO A 78 19.31 27.69 -1.35
C PRO A 78 19.74 26.21 -1.42
N GLU A 79 21.00 25.91 -1.12
CA GLU A 79 21.56 24.55 -1.12
C GLU A 79 20.73 23.56 -0.28
N GLY A 80 20.15 24.05 0.82
CA GLY A 80 19.30 23.26 1.72
C GLY A 80 18.06 22.66 1.03
N VAL A 81 17.58 23.24 -0.08
CA VAL A 81 16.46 22.69 -0.85
C VAL A 81 16.88 21.40 -1.56
N TYR A 82 18.00 21.42 -2.27
CA TYR A 82 18.54 20.23 -2.96
C TYR A 82 18.85 19.11 -1.95
N LEU A 83 19.49 19.45 -0.83
CA LEU A 83 19.78 18.48 0.23
C LEU A 83 18.49 17.87 0.80
N SER A 84 17.43 18.66 0.94
CA SER A 84 16.14 18.17 1.43
C SER A 84 15.44 17.25 0.43
N LEU A 85 15.56 17.53 -0.88
CA LEU A 85 15.05 16.64 -1.93
C LEU A 85 15.76 15.29 -1.93
N VAL A 86 17.09 15.27 -1.81
CA VAL A 86 17.86 14.02 -1.69
C VAL A 86 17.39 13.21 -0.48
N LYS A 87 17.28 13.84 0.69
CA LYS A 87 16.81 13.17 1.92
C LYS A 87 15.38 12.64 1.78
N LEU A 88 14.49 13.39 1.13
CA LEU A 88 13.12 12.95 0.88
C LEU A 88 13.09 11.73 -0.03
N MET A 89 13.91 11.73 -1.09
CA MET A 89 14.05 10.58 -1.99
C MET A 89 14.59 9.34 -1.24
N ASP A 90 15.57 9.50 -0.35
CA ASP A 90 16.09 8.42 0.48
C ASP A 90 15.01 7.82 1.38
N VAL A 91 14.20 8.67 2.05
CA VAL A 91 13.08 8.21 2.89
C VAL A 91 12.06 7.44 2.06
N LEU A 92 11.68 7.94 0.88
CA LEU A 92 10.76 7.26 -0.01
C LEU A 92 11.28 5.87 -0.42
N LEU A 93 12.57 5.79 -0.77
CA LEU A 93 13.22 4.53 -1.16
C LEU A 93 13.28 3.52 0.00
N ILE A 94 13.65 3.97 1.20
CA ILE A 94 13.69 3.11 2.39
C ILE A 94 12.28 2.56 2.70
N LEU A 95 11.26 3.42 2.67
CA LEU A 95 9.89 3.01 2.97
C LEU A 95 9.33 2.03 1.93
N ASP A 96 9.62 2.24 0.64
CA ASP A 96 9.17 1.34 -0.44
C ASP A 96 9.83 -0.05 -0.32
N ASN A 97 11.15 -0.07 -0.04
CA ASN A 97 11.89 -1.30 0.21
C ASN A 97 11.37 -2.05 1.46
N LEU A 98 11.11 -1.33 2.55
CA LEU A 98 10.56 -1.93 3.77
C LEU A 98 9.17 -2.54 3.53
N LYS A 99 8.34 -1.87 2.73
CA LYS A 99 7.06 -2.41 2.25
C LYS A 99 7.28 -3.73 1.50
N ASP A 100 8.22 -3.76 0.57
CA ASP A 100 8.44 -4.90 -0.33
C ASP A 100 8.98 -6.15 0.41
N ILE A 101 9.78 -5.94 1.45
CA ILE A 101 10.33 -7.03 2.27
C ILE A 101 9.25 -7.60 3.22
N LYS A 102 8.29 -6.78 3.65
CA LYS A 102 7.23 -7.19 4.59
C LYS A 102 6.11 -7.98 3.90
N THR A 103 6.40 -9.24 3.57
CA THR A 103 5.43 -10.18 2.99
C THR A 103 4.18 -10.41 3.87
N CYS A 104 4.26 -10.17 5.18
CA CYS A 104 3.09 -10.23 6.06
C CYS A 104 1.99 -9.24 5.65
N LEU A 105 2.35 -8.04 5.18
CA LEU A 105 1.37 -7.04 4.72
C LEU A 105 0.54 -7.59 3.54
N GLN A 106 1.17 -8.28 2.60
CA GLN A 106 0.49 -8.90 1.46
C GLN A 106 -0.44 -10.03 1.88
N LYS A 107 0.02 -10.86 2.83
CA LYS A 107 -0.76 -11.98 3.36
C LYS A 107 -1.97 -11.51 4.16
N ASP A 108 -1.76 -10.55 5.06
CA ASP A 108 -2.82 -9.95 5.89
C ASP A 108 -3.84 -9.21 5.01
N PHE A 109 -3.38 -8.42 4.04
CA PHE A 109 -4.26 -7.78 3.05
C PHE A 109 -5.06 -8.81 2.25
N SER A 110 -4.44 -9.90 1.81
CA SER A 110 -5.12 -10.98 1.09
C SER A 110 -6.13 -11.72 1.96
N ARG A 111 -5.86 -11.89 3.26
CA ARG A 111 -6.82 -12.46 4.21
C ARG A 111 -7.99 -11.50 4.45
N TYR A 112 -7.71 -10.22 4.65
CA TYR A 112 -8.72 -9.18 4.81
C TYR A 112 -9.70 -9.15 3.62
N LYS A 113 -9.19 -9.08 2.38
CA LYS A 113 -10.02 -9.09 1.16
C LYS A 113 -10.98 -10.28 1.10
N ARG A 114 -10.48 -11.49 1.40
CA ARG A 114 -11.29 -12.72 1.37
C ARG A 114 -12.42 -12.69 2.37
N VAL A 115 -12.18 -12.14 3.55
CA VAL A 115 -13.19 -12.10 4.62
C VAL A 115 -14.23 -11.00 4.37
N VAL A 116 -13.82 -9.84 3.86
CA VAL A 116 -14.71 -8.73 3.50
C VAL A 116 -15.64 -9.08 2.33
N GLY A 117 -15.19 -9.90 1.38
CA GLY A 117 -15.88 -10.19 0.12
C GLY A 117 -17.26 -10.85 0.24
N ALA A 118 -17.72 -11.19 1.45
CA ALA A 118 -19.08 -11.70 1.65
C ALA A 118 -20.17 -10.64 1.42
N HIS A 119 -19.95 -9.37 1.82
CA HIS A 119 -20.91 -8.25 1.62
C HIS A 119 -20.19 -6.88 1.61
N PRO A 120 -19.40 -6.55 0.58
CA PRO A 120 -18.62 -5.33 0.58
C PRO A 120 -19.48 -4.11 0.21
N SER A 121 -19.38 -3.03 0.99
CA SER A 121 -19.88 -1.72 0.54
C SER A 121 -19.01 -1.20 -0.61
N ILE A 122 -19.55 -0.28 -1.43
CA ILE A 122 -18.81 0.34 -2.53
C ILE A 122 -17.53 1.01 -2.00
N GLU A 123 -17.61 1.74 -0.88
CA GLU A 123 -16.47 2.39 -0.23
C GLU A 123 -15.34 1.40 0.11
N ILE A 124 -15.70 0.22 0.61
CA ILE A 124 -14.71 -0.80 0.97
C ILE A 124 -14.08 -1.42 -0.29
N LEU A 125 -14.84 -1.58 -1.38
CA LEU A 125 -14.30 -2.05 -2.66
C LEU A 125 -13.29 -1.06 -3.24
N GLU A 126 -13.61 0.24 -3.23
CA GLU A 126 -12.71 1.28 -3.71
C GLU A 126 -11.42 1.33 -2.89
N GLU A 127 -11.53 1.23 -1.56
CA GLU A 127 -10.36 1.17 -0.67
C GLU A 127 -9.49 -0.06 -0.94
N ILE A 128 -10.11 -1.23 -1.13
CA ILE A 128 -9.40 -2.47 -1.50
C ILE A 128 -8.67 -2.28 -2.83
N GLN A 129 -9.32 -1.67 -3.83
CA GLN A 129 -8.71 -1.46 -5.14
C GLN A 129 -7.50 -0.51 -5.05
N GLN A 130 -7.61 0.59 -4.31
CA GLN A 130 -6.50 1.53 -4.10
C GLN A 130 -5.33 0.86 -3.39
N LEU A 131 -5.59 0.15 -2.29
CA LEU A 131 -4.57 -0.56 -1.53
C LEU A 131 -3.95 -1.71 -2.32
N GLN A 132 -4.69 -2.38 -3.19
CA GLN A 132 -4.19 -3.49 -3.99
C GLN A 132 -3.06 -3.05 -4.92
N VAL A 133 -3.18 -1.88 -5.54
CA VAL A 133 -2.12 -1.33 -6.41
C VAL A 133 -0.83 -1.08 -5.63
N PHE A 134 -0.94 -0.72 -4.35
CA PHE A 134 0.21 -0.44 -3.47
C PHE A 134 0.82 -1.70 -2.86
N VAL A 135 0.01 -2.57 -2.26
CA VAL A 135 0.46 -3.73 -1.49
C VAL A 135 0.77 -4.94 -2.37
N SER A 136 0.00 -5.15 -3.44
CA SER A 136 0.07 -6.36 -4.26
C SER A 136 -0.32 -6.05 -5.70
N ASN A 137 0.48 -5.18 -6.33
CA ASN A 137 0.22 -4.73 -7.69
C ASN A 137 0.13 -5.94 -8.64
N PRO A 138 -0.98 -6.10 -9.38
CA PRO A 138 -1.15 -7.23 -10.30
C PRO A 138 -0.19 -7.16 -11.50
N ASP A 139 0.33 -5.98 -11.85
CA ASP A 139 1.37 -5.86 -12.85
C ASP A 139 2.72 -6.31 -12.25
N PRO A 140 3.33 -7.41 -12.72
CA PRO A 140 4.59 -7.91 -12.19
C PRO A 140 5.73 -6.88 -12.33
N ARG A 141 5.66 -5.97 -13.31
CA ARG A 141 6.65 -4.91 -13.52
C ARG A 141 6.58 -3.81 -12.46
N LYS A 142 5.45 -3.71 -11.76
CA LYS A 142 5.17 -2.71 -10.70
C LYS A 142 4.88 -3.36 -9.34
N SER A 143 5.14 -4.66 -9.22
CA SER A 143 4.94 -5.44 -8.00
C SER A 143 5.88 -5.04 -6.86
N LYS A 144 6.99 -4.38 -7.21
CA LYS A 144 8.01 -3.85 -6.31
C LYS A 144 8.33 -2.41 -6.67
N ASN A 145 8.90 -1.67 -5.73
CA ASN A 145 9.34 -0.29 -5.91
C ASN A 145 8.22 0.63 -6.43
N TYR A 146 6.97 0.39 -6.02
CA TYR A 146 5.81 1.11 -6.54
C TYR A 146 5.95 2.62 -6.34
N VAL A 147 6.34 3.06 -5.14
CA VAL A 147 6.47 4.48 -4.79
C VAL A 147 7.60 5.12 -5.58
N PHE A 148 8.74 4.44 -5.69
CA PHE A 148 9.88 4.94 -6.44
C PHE A 148 9.59 5.02 -7.94
N LEU A 149 8.88 4.04 -8.50
CA LEU A 149 8.43 4.09 -9.89
C LEU A 149 7.43 5.23 -10.12
N SER A 150 6.50 5.45 -9.18
CA SER A 150 5.60 6.61 -9.21
C SER A 150 6.36 7.93 -9.15
N LEU A 151 7.35 8.07 -8.25
CA LEU A 151 8.20 9.24 -8.15
C LEU A 151 8.91 9.53 -9.47
N ARG A 152 9.57 8.51 -10.04
CA ARG A 152 10.26 8.61 -11.32
C ARG A 152 9.30 9.04 -12.44
N ASP A 153 8.12 8.43 -12.50
CA ASP A 153 7.14 8.70 -13.55
C ASP A 153 6.57 10.12 -13.42
N GLU A 154 6.36 10.63 -12.21
CA GLU A 154 5.96 12.03 -11.98
C GLU A 154 7.09 13.01 -12.35
N ILE A 155 8.33 12.78 -11.91
CA ILE A 155 9.47 13.66 -12.23
C ILE A 155 9.66 13.78 -13.74
N LYS A 156 9.57 12.66 -14.47
CA LYS A 156 9.72 12.64 -15.93
C LYS A 156 8.67 13.45 -16.69
N ARG A 157 7.54 13.80 -16.05
CA ARG A 157 6.54 14.68 -16.66
C ARG A 157 6.93 16.15 -16.60
N VAL A 158 7.88 16.52 -15.74
CA VAL A 158 8.37 17.89 -15.62
C VAL A 158 9.42 18.15 -16.70
N ASN A 159 9.17 19.13 -17.56
CA ASN A 159 10.15 19.56 -18.56
C ASN A 159 11.38 20.17 -17.88
N GLY A 160 12.58 19.76 -18.29
CA GLY A 160 13.82 20.28 -17.73
C GLY A 160 14.25 19.66 -16.40
N HIS A 161 13.58 18.61 -15.94
CA HIS A 161 13.88 17.93 -14.67
C HIS A 161 15.32 17.40 -14.58
N GLU A 162 15.96 17.13 -15.71
CA GLU A 162 17.34 16.68 -15.82
C GLU A 162 18.38 17.74 -15.41
N ASN A 163 17.96 19.01 -15.27
CA ASN A 163 18.82 20.13 -14.90
C ASN A 163 18.75 20.47 -13.40
N VAL A 164 17.97 19.71 -12.62
CA VAL A 164 17.76 19.86 -11.17
C VAL A 164 18.36 18.67 -10.44
#